data_AF-A0A356FD36-F1
#
_entry.id   AF-A0A356FD36-F1
#
_cell.length_a   1.000
_cell.length_b   1.000
_cell.length_c   1.000
_cell.angle_alpha   90.00
_cell.angle_beta   90.00
_cell.angle_gamma   90.00
#
_symmetry.space_group_name_H-M   'P 1'
#
loop_
_entity.id
_entity.type
_entity.pdbx_description
1 polymer ?
#
loop_
_entity_poly.entity_id
_entity_poly.type
_entity_poly.pdbx_seq_one_letter_code
_entity_poly.pdbx_strand_id
1 'polypeptide(L)'
;IYPAYLGNAKTDPENLDPLVQVSPKTPPTFIAITHDDGDRALFAALYYARLRQNRVPAELHIYSKGGHGYGLRPSKNPVSTWPARLGDWLRSSGWLEKK
;
A
#
# COMPACT_ATOMS: atom_id res chain seq x y z
N ILE A 1 -0.58 0.72 5.61
CA ILE A 1 -0.07 2.01 5.08
C ILE A 1 1.45 1.88 5.02
N TYR A 2 2.07 2.14 3.87
CA TYR A 2 3.53 2.10 3.71
C TYR A 2 4.19 0.76 4.13
N PRO A 3 3.95 -0.36 3.40
CA PRO A 3 4.59 -1.62 3.73
C PRO A 3 6.06 -1.60 3.29
N ALA A 4 6.97 -1.78 4.24
CA ALA A 4 8.40 -1.97 4.00
C ALA A 4 8.76 -3.46 4.10
N TYR A 5 9.93 -3.83 3.58
CA TYR A 5 10.48 -5.20 3.68
C TYR A 5 9.57 -6.29 3.09
N LEU A 6 8.86 -5.95 2.02
CA LEU A 6 8.00 -6.89 1.31
C LEU A 6 8.77 -7.87 0.40
N GLY A 7 10.05 -7.61 0.15
CA GLY A 7 10.90 -8.38 -0.75
C GLY A 7 12.26 -7.69 -0.90
N ASN A 8 13.09 -8.20 -1.82
CA ASN A 8 14.41 -7.67 -2.11
C ASN A 8 14.66 -7.68 -3.62
N ALA A 9 14.58 -6.52 -4.27
CA ALA A 9 14.65 -6.43 -5.72
C ALA A 9 16.04 -6.79 -6.29
N LYS A 10 17.08 -6.84 -5.44
CA LYS A 10 18.43 -7.26 -5.87
C LYS A 10 18.56 -8.76 -6.01
N THR A 11 17.78 -9.53 -5.23
CA THR A 11 17.89 -10.99 -5.18
C THR A 11 16.70 -11.67 -5.82
N ASP A 12 15.50 -11.11 -5.66
CA ASP A 12 14.24 -11.67 -6.16
C ASP A 12 13.23 -10.53 -6.45
N PRO A 13 13.31 -9.89 -7.63
CA PRO A 13 12.45 -8.76 -7.98
C PRO A 13 11.01 -9.14 -8.31
N GLU A 14 10.73 -10.41 -8.55
CA GLU A 14 9.40 -10.88 -8.99
C GLU A 14 8.56 -11.44 -7.84
N ASN A 15 9.20 -11.85 -6.74
CA ASN A 15 8.50 -12.46 -5.61
C ASN A 15 8.59 -11.63 -4.34
N LEU A 16 7.55 -11.76 -3.52
CA LEU A 16 7.55 -11.27 -2.15
C LEU A 16 8.49 -12.13 -1.30
N ASP A 17 8.99 -11.53 -0.21
CA ASP A 17 9.74 -12.26 0.80
C ASP A 17 8.90 -13.46 1.32
N PRO A 18 9.49 -14.65 1.53
CA PRO A 18 8.77 -15.83 2.02
C PRO A 18 8.01 -15.63 3.35
N LEU A 19 8.43 -14.66 4.16
CA LEU A 19 7.75 -14.28 5.41
C LEU A 19 6.45 -13.51 5.16
N VAL A 20 6.26 -12.94 3.96
CA VAL A 20 5.03 -12.24 3.56
C VAL A 20 4.00 -13.25 3.05
N GLN A 21 3.29 -13.86 3.99
CA GLN A 21 2.24 -14.83 3.68
C GLN A 21 0.89 -14.14 3.52
N VAL A 22 0.32 -14.25 2.32
CA VAL A 22 -1.04 -13.80 2.02
C VAL A 22 -1.95 -15.01 1.92
N SER A 23 -3.07 -14.95 2.63
CA SER A 23 -4.10 -15.98 2.62
C SER A 23 -5.50 -15.34 2.61
N PRO A 24 -6.57 -16.11 2.41
CA PRO A 24 -7.93 -15.59 2.56
C PRO A 24 -8.26 -15.04 3.97
N LYS A 25 -7.44 -15.35 4.99
CA LYS A 25 -7.58 -14.80 6.36
C LYS A 25 -6.85 -13.47 6.55
N THR A 26 -6.06 -13.03 5.57
CA THR A 26 -5.38 -11.73 5.63
C THR A 26 -6.44 -10.61 5.69
N PRO A 27 -6.31 -9.63 6.60
CA PRO A 27 -7.31 -8.58 6.77
C PRO A 27 -7.37 -7.66 5.53
N PRO A 28 -8.51 -6.98 5.30
CA PRO A 28 -8.60 -5.98 4.25
C PRO A 28 -7.51 -4.92 4.41
N THR A 29 -6.88 -4.55 3.30
CA THR A 29 -5.62 -3.79 3.34
C THR A 29 -5.69 -2.54 2.48
N PHE A 30 -5.36 -1.39 3.08
CA PHE A 30 -5.11 -0.14 2.37
C PHE A 30 -3.61 0.15 2.28
N ILE A 31 -3.15 0.45 1.06
CA ILE A 31 -1.76 0.75 0.75
C ILE A 31 -1.67 2.12 0.08
N ALA A 32 -0.84 2.98 0.65
CA ALA A 32 -0.32 4.16 -0.01
C ALA A 32 1.22 4.03 -0.02
N ILE A 33 1.84 4.37 -1.14
CA ILE A 33 3.30 4.31 -1.34
C ILE A 33 3.71 5.33 -2.41
N THR A 34 4.98 5.74 -2.44
CA THR A 34 5.50 6.58 -3.53
C THR A 34 6.39 5.77 -4.47
N HIS A 35 6.36 6.10 -5.75
CA HIS A 35 7.13 5.46 -6.80
C HIS A 35 8.63 5.74 -6.68
N ASP A 36 8.99 6.93 -6.21
CA ASP A 36 10.38 7.38 -6.04
C ASP A 36 11.07 6.82 -4.78
N ASP A 37 10.43 5.92 -4.04
CA ASP A 37 10.95 5.32 -2.81
C ASP A 37 11.55 3.93 -3.03
N GLY A 38 12.52 3.88 -3.94
CA GLY A 38 13.26 2.66 -4.29
C GLY A 38 12.37 1.57 -4.89
N ASP A 39 12.54 0.34 -4.42
CA ASP A 39 11.80 -0.85 -4.88
C ASP A 39 10.45 -1.04 -4.17
N ARG A 40 10.09 -0.18 -3.22
CA ARG A 40 8.88 -0.37 -2.40
C ARG A 40 7.58 -0.27 -3.18
N ALA A 41 7.53 0.58 -4.20
CA ALA A 41 6.35 0.68 -5.06
C ALA A 41 6.13 -0.61 -5.88
N LEU A 42 7.21 -1.23 -6.36
CA LEU A 42 7.16 -2.53 -7.05
C LEU A 42 6.59 -3.60 -6.12
N PHE A 43 7.16 -3.75 -4.92
CA PHE A 43 6.68 -4.77 -3.98
C PHE A 43 5.28 -4.48 -3.43
N ALA A 44 4.89 -3.21 -3.27
CA ALA A 44 3.52 -2.86 -2.92
C ALA A 44 2.52 -3.31 -4.01
N ALA A 45 2.89 -3.18 -5.29
CA ALA A 45 2.08 -3.68 -6.40
C ALA A 45 2.00 -5.22 -6.43
N LEU A 46 3.12 -5.92 -6.21
CA LEU A 46 3.16 -7.38 -6.07
C LEU A 46 2.30 -7.87 -4.90
N TYR A 47 2.39 -7.19 -3.76
CA TYR A 47 1.58 -7.52 -2.58
C TYR A 47 0.09 -7.32 -2.84
N TYR A 48 -0.29 -6.22 -3.49
CA TYR A 48 -1.67 -6.00 -3.93
C TYR A 48 -2.15 -7.10 -4.88
N ALA A 49 -1.34 -7.49 -5.86
CA ALA A 49 -1.67 -8.58 -6.78
C ALA A 49 -1.93 -9.89 -6.02
N ARG A 50 -1.10 -10.20 -5.02
CA ARG A 50 -1.26 -11.39 -4.18
C ARG A 50 -2.51 -11.32 -3.29
N LEU A 51 -2.84 -10.15 -2.73
CA LEU A 51 -4.09 -9.91 -1.98
C LEU A 51 -5.30 -10.20 -2.88
N ARG A 52 -5.29 -9.66 -4.11
CA ARG A 52 -6.36 -9.88 -5.09
C ARG A 52 -6.53 -11.36 -5.47
N GLN A 53 -5.43 -12.07 -5.71
CA GLN A 53 -5.45 -13.51 -6.01
C GLN A 53 -6.08 -14.34 -4.88
N ASN A 54 -5.89 -13.92 -3.62
CA ASN A 54 -6.47 -14.56 -2.44
C ASN A 54 -7.86 -14.03 -2.06
N ARG A 55 -8.48 -13.21 -2.93
CA ARG A 55 -9.79 -12.58 -2.71
C ARG A 55 -9.86 -11.70 -1.45
N VAL A 56 -8.72 -11.17 -1.02
CA VAL A 56 -8.64 -10.21 0.09
C VAL A 56 -9.01 -8.82 -0.43
N PRO A 57 -9.99 -8.11 0.16
CA PRO A 57 -10.31 -6.75 -0.24
C PRO A 57 -9.12 -5.82 0.00
N ALA A 58 -8.71 -5.06 -1.00
CA ALA A 58 -7.57 -4.17 -0.89
C ALA A 58 -7.69 -2.94 -1.80
N GLU A 59 -6.99 -1.87 -1.43
CA GLU A 59 -6.86 -0.66 -2.24
C GLU A 59 -5.39 -0.19 -2.24
N LEU A 60 -4.89 0.20 -3.41
CA LEU A 60 -3.50 0.61 -3.63
C LEU A 60 -3.44 1.98 -4.31
N HIS A 61 -2.71 2.91 -3.69
CA HIS A 61 -2.35 4.21 -4.25
C HIS A 61 -0.83 4.31 -4.41
N ILE A 62 -0.36 4.48 -5.64
CA ILE A 62 1.04 4.76 -5.95
C ILE A 62 1.14 6.23 -6.39
N TYR A 63 1.82 7.04 -5.59
CA TYR A 63 2.09 8.44 -5.90
C TYR A 63 3.42 8.58 -6.61
N SER A 64 3.53 9.37 -7.68
CA SER A 64 4.78 9.45 -8.46
C SER A 64 5.97 9.99 -7.65
N LYS A 65 5.73 10.90 -6.70
CA LYS A 65 6.78 11.54 -5.88
C LYS A 65 6.34 11.73 -4.43
N GLY A 66 7.32 11.70 -3.53
CA GLY A 66 7.13 11.94 -2.11
C GLY A 66 8.24 11.41 -1.23
N GLY A 67 9.07 10.53 -1.77
CA GLY A 67 10.19 9.90 -1.08
C GLY A 67 9.77 9.01 0.09
N HIS A 68 10.78 8.58 0.83
CA HIS A 68 10.62 7.75 2.02
C HIS A 68 9.91 8.50 3.15
N GLY A 69 8.92 7.87 3.79
CA GLY A 69 8.37 8.34 5.07
C GLY A 69 7.66 9.70 5.00
N TYR A 70 6.76 9.90 4.03
CA TYR A 70 6.01 11.15 3.82
C TYR A 70 5.06 11.57 4.97
N GLY A 71 4.70 10.64 5.87
CA GLY A 71 3.94 10.95 7.09
C GLY A 71 2.58 11.60 6.85
N LEU A 72 2.15 12.44 7.81
CA LEU A 72 0.86 13.16 7.78
C LEU A 72 1.01 14.68 7.56
N ARG A 73 2.24 15.20 7.56
CA ARG A 73 2.46 16.64 7.41
C ARG A 73 2.11 17.06 5.97
N PRO A 74 1.35 18.15 5.77
CA PRO A 74 1.15 18.71 4.44
C PRO A 74 2.48 18.95 3.73
N SER A 75 2.51 18.67 2.44
CA SER A 75 3.69 18.95 1.62
C SER A 75 3.26 19.35 0.20
N LYS A 76 4.21 19.83 -0.59
CA LYS A 76 4.01 20.08 -2.03
C LYS A 76 3.72 18.81 -2.83
N ASN A 77 4.05 17.63 -2.29
CA ASN A 77 3.84 16.36 -2.98
C ASN A 77 2.42 15.83 -2.71
N PRO A 78 1.69 15.37 -3.75
CA PRO A 78 0.33 14.86 -3.60
C PRO A 78 0.19 13.71 -2.61
N VAL A 79 1.26 12.94 -2.35
CA VAL A 79 1.21 11.86 -1.36
C VAL A 79 0.71 12.34 0.00
N SER A 80 0.94 13.60 0.39
CA SER A 80 0.44 14.13 1.66
C SER A 80 -1.10 14.11 1.80
N THR A 81 -1.84 13.89 0.71
CA THR A 81 -3.31 13.73 0.72
C THR A 81 -3.77 12.28 0.90
N TRP A 82 -2.85 11.32 1.06
CA TRP A 82 -3.20 9.91 1.26
C TRP A 82 -4.21 9.65 2.40
N PRO A 83 -4.25 10.41 3.52
CA PRO A 83 -5.24 10.18 4.57
C PRO A 83 -6.68 10.40 4.10
N ALA A 84 -6.89 11.31 3.13
CA ALA A 84 -8.20 11.51 2.53
C ALA A 84 -8.65 10.28 1.73
N ARG A 85 -7.72 9.65 0.99
CA ARG A 85 -7.99 8.40 0.26
C ARG A 85 -8.30 7.25 1.24
N LEU A 86 -7.56 7.16 2.34
CA LEU A 86 -7.89 6.21 3.41
C LEU A 86 -9.30 6.47 3.96
N GLY A 87 -9.66 7.74 4.22
CA GLY A 87 -10.99 8.11 4.69
C GLY A 87 -12.10 7.66 3.73
N ASP A 88 -11.89 7.85 2.43
CA ASP A 88 -12.84 7.38 1.39
C ASP A 88 -12.97 5.85 1.41
N TRP A 89 -11.85 5.12 1.52
CA TRP A 89 -11.83 3.66 1.60
C TRP A 89 -12.52 3.12 2.86
N LEU A 90 -12.28 3.73 4.02
CA LEU A 90 -12.92 3.35 5.28
C LEU A 90 -14.44 3.55 5.22
N ARG A 91 -14.89 4.66 4.64
CA ARG A 91 -16.31 4.94 4.45
C ARG A 91 -16.95 3.96 3.47
N SER A 92 -16.32 3.69 2.33
CA SER A 92 -16.85 2.74 1.34
C SER A 92 -16.86 1.30 1.85
N SER A 93 -15.95 0.97 2.77
CA SER A 93 -15.87 -0.33 3.44
C SER A 93 -16.82 -0.46 4.64
N GLY A 94 -17.59 0.59 4.98
CA GLY A 94 -18.53 0.58 6.11
C GLY A 94 -17.86 0.65 7.48
N TRP A 95 -16.58 1.02 7.57
CA TRP A 95 -15.82 1.11 8.82
C TRP A 95 -15.87 2.50 9.45
N LEU A 96 -16.33 3.51 8.69
CA LEU A 96 -16.45 4.87 9.16
C LEU A 96 -17.81 5.43 8.72
N GLU A 97 -18.65 5.79 9.69
CA GLU A 97 -19.98 6.33 9.42
C GLU A 97 -19.92 7.71 8.75
N LYS A 98 -20.86 7.98 7.85
CA LYS A 98 -21.11 9.33 7.38
C LYS A 98 -21.68 10.12 8.56
N LYS A 99 -20.93 11.12 9.04
CA LYS A 99 -21.49 12.15 9.92
C LYS A 99 -22.42 13.04 9.12
#